data_AF-A0A7Y3E0E9-F1
#
_entry.id   AF-A0A7Y3E0E9-F1
#
_cell.length_a   1.000
_cell.length_b   1.000
_cell.length_c   1.000
_cell.angle_alpha   90.00
_cell.angle_beta   90.00
_cell.angle_gamma   90.00
#
_symmetry.space_group_name_H-M   'P 1'
#
loop_
_entity.id
_entity.type
_entity.pdbx_description
1 polymer ?
#
loop_
_entity_poly.entity_id
_entity_poly.type
_entity_poly.pdbx_seq_one_letter_code
_entity_poly.pdbx_strand_id
1 'polypeptide(L)'
;MNPSSSGWIKKLLKEVSKEDLSAKDPIEFYNDLKQTGFIYGSNISVLPYIEKSIDFTEEERTKVNLLLSFYYFHSKSDSDSNFIESVISFYKKIGENQQSFFEELFGEKSPERLLEKMIHKRIHIDDNFISKSFNYFLINALLFTDILGYKKFLNRDSDIKKYINTLESSLETVVVSVMDTKSDKSDYDENLMKL
;
A
#
# COMPACT_ATOMS: atom_id res chain seq x y z
N MET A 1 2.27 -9.98 17.18
CA MET A 1 2.97 -10.27 15.88
C MET A 1 4.21 -9.37 15.65
N ASN A 2 5.19 -9.75 14.80
CA ASN A 2 6.29 -8.87 14.30
C ASN A 2 6.26 -8.78 12.73
N PRO A 3 5.86 -7.64 12.12
CA PRO A 3 5.76 -7.45 10.65
C PRO A 3 7.09 -7.46 9.87
N SER A 4 8.22 -7.56 10.56
CA SER A 4 9.55 -7.70 9.98
C SER A 4 10.04 -9.16 9.93
N SER A 5 9.28 -10.09 10.52
CA SER A 5 9.62 -11.53 10.58
C SER A 5 8.74 -12.36 9.62
N SER A 6 9.25 -13.48 9.13
CA SER A 6 8.45 -14.37 8.26
C SER A 6 7.21 -14.92 8.98
N GLY A 7 6.11 -15.04 8.25
CA GLY A 7 4.83 -15.55 8.75
C GLY A 7 4.02 -14.51 9.55
N TRP A 8 4.36 -13.23 9.44
CA TRP A 8 3.65 -12.14 10.10
C TRP A 8 2.24 -11.96 9.54
N ILE A 9 2.04 -12.12 8.22
CA ILE A 9 0.71 -12.01 7.60
C ILE A 9 -0.26 -13.01 8.21
N LYS A 10 0.18 -14.27 8.36
CA LYS A 10 -0.65 -15.33 8.94
C LYS A 10 -0.99 -15.07 10.41
N LYS A 11 -0.09 -14.46 11.18
CA LYS A 11 -0.33 -14.06 12.57
C LYS A 11 -1.31 -12.89 12.62
N LEU A 12 -1.12 -11.87 11.79
CA LEU A 12 -1.99 -10.71 11.68
C LEU A 12 -3.44 -11.11 11.42
N LEU A 13 -3.66 -11.93 10.39
CA LEU A 13 -5.00 -12.34 9.96
C LEU A 13 -5.71 -13.26 10.98
N LYS A 14 -4.97 -13.80 11.97
CA LYS A 14 -5.54 -14.53 13.11
C LYS A 14 -5.86 -13.61 14.30
N GLU A 15 -5.08 -12.55 14.47
CA GLU A 15 -5.29 -11.53 15.51
C GLU A 15 -6.46 -10.60 15.15
N VAL A 16 -6.69 -10.37 13.85
CA VAL A 16 -7.79 -9.54 13.35
C VAL A 16 -9.10 -10.33 13.35
N SER A 17 -10.06 -9.86 14.14
CA SER A 17 -11.46 -10.30 14.03
C SER A 17 -12.01 -9.90 12.66
N LYS A 18 -12.30 -10.91 11.83
CA LYS A 18 -12.92 -10.73 10.50
C LYS A 18 -14.24 -9.97 10.60
N GLU A 19 -15.02 -10.27 11.63
CA GLU A 19 -16.34 -9.68 11.85
C GLU A 19 -16.24 -8.19 12.18
N ASP A 20 -15.26 -7.78 13.00
CA ASP A 20 -15.11 -6.38 13.39
C ASP A 20 -14.63 -5.48 12.23
N LEU A 21 -13.70 -5.99 11.42
CA LEU A 21 -13.18 -5.22 10.28
C LEU A 21 -14.20 -5.15 9.13
N SER A 22 -14.88 -6.26 8.84
CA SER A 22 -15.84 -6.33 7.72
C SER A 22 -17.20 -5.71 8.04
N ALA A 23 -17.55 -5.49 9.31
CA ALA A 23 -18.79 -4.80 9.69
C ALA A 23 -18.75 -3.29 9.39
N LYS A 24 -17.57 -2.67 9.43
CA LYS A 24 -17.39 -1.22 9.25
C LYS A 24 -17.86 -0.71 7.89
N ASP A 25 -18.49 0.47 7.91
CA ASP A 25 -18.83 1.23 6.70
C ASP A 25 -17.54 1.72 6.01
N PRO A 26 -17.47 1.79 4.66
CA PRO A 26 -16.28 2.26 3.94
C PRO A 26 -15.81 3.66 4.31
N ILE A 27 -16.72 4.58 4.66
CA ILE A 27 -16.39 5.95 5.07
C ILE A 27 -15.76 5.93 6.47
N GLU A 28 -16.31 5.13 7.38
CA GLU A 28 -15.73 4.96 8.72
C GLU A 28 -14.35 4.31 8.66
N PHE A 29 -14.19 3.26 7.86
CA PHE A 29 -12.90 2.62 7.64
C PHE A 29 -11.87 3.60 7.07
N TYR A 30 -12.26 4.39 6.07
CA TYR A 30 -11.40 5.43 5.49
C TYR A 30 -10.99 6.49 6.53
N ASN A 31 -11.92 6.93 7.38
CA ASN A 31 -11.63 7.89 8.43
C ASN A 31 -10.67 7.34 9.48
N ASP A 32 -10.82 6.07 9.89
CA ASP A 32 -9.86 5.42 10.78
C ASP A 32 -8.48 5.33 10.14
N LEU A 33 -8.41 4.88 8.88
CA LEU A 33 -7.17 4.74 8.12
C LEU A 33 -6.47 6.10 7.91
N LYS A 34 -7.25 7.17 7.77
CA LYS A 34 -6.74 8.54 7.72
C LYS A 34 -6.13 8.96 9.06
N GLN A 35 -6.75 8.60 10.19
CA GLN A 35 -6.22 8.90 11.53
C GLN A 35 -4.90 8.18 11.83
N THR A 36 -4.63 7.03 11.19
CA THR A 36 -3.33 6.34 11.35
C THR A 36 -2.17 7.04 10.63
N GLY A 37 -2.46 8.04 9.78
CA GLY A 37 -1.47 8.69 8.94
C GLY A 37 -1.08 7.89 7.69
N PHE A 38 -1.67 6.71 7.47
CA PHE A 38 -1.35 5.87 6.30
C PHE A 38 -1.61 6.58 4.98
N ILE A 39 -2.76 7.25 4.85
CA ILE A 39 -3.15 7.99 3.62
C ILE A 39 -2.14 9.10 3.27
N TYR A 40 -1.48 9.66 4.26
CA TYR A 40 -0.52 10.75 4.12
C TYR A 40 0.93 10.26 4.11
N GLY A 41 1.13 8.95 4.22
CA GLY A 41 2.44 8.33 4.27
C GLY A 41 3.27 8.55 5.54
N SER A 42 2.68 9.11 6.60
CA SER A 42 3.35 9.35 7.89
C SER A 42 3.23 8.21 8.89
N ASN A 43 2.28 7.29 8.68
CA ASN A 43 2.15 6.00 9.38
C ASN A 43 2.43 6.09 10.89
N ILE A 44 1.70 6.95 11.61
CA ILE A 44 1.93 7.25 13.04
C ILE A 44 1.33 6.22 13.99
N SER A 45 0.34 5.44 13.54
CA SER A 45 -0.27 4.36 14.32
C SER A 45 -0.74 3.22 13.42
N VAL A 46 -1.23 2.13 14.01
CA VAL A 46 -2.01 1.11 13.30
C VAL A 46 -3.50 1.36 13.48
N LEU A 47 -4.31 0.74 12.63
CA LEU A 47 -5.77 0.71 12.81
C LEU A 47 -6.13 0.14 14.19
N PRO A 48 -7.20 0.64 14.84
CA PRO A 48 -7.56 0.30 16.22
C PRO A 48 -8.02 -1.15 16.43
N TYR A 49 -8.02 -1.98 15.39
CA TYR A 49 -8.36 -3.41 15.41
C TYR A 49 -7.19 -4.32 15.79
N ILE A 50 -5.99 -3.76 15.91
CA ILE A 50 -4.82 -4.47 16.41
C ILE A 50 -4.61 -4.09 17.87
N GLU A 51 -4.53 -5.09 18.74
CA GLU A 51 -4.22 -4.86 20.14
C GLU A 51 -2.87 -4.14 20.26
N LYS A 52 -2.85 -3.02 21.00
CA LYS A 52 -1.70 -2.13 21.21
C LYS A 52 -0.57 -2.75 22.06
N SER A 53 -0.38 -4.06 22.02
CA SER A 53 0.58 -4.76 22.88
C SER A 53 2.04 -4.61 22.43
N ILE A 54 2.30 -4.02 21.25
CA ILE A 54 3.65 -3.90 20.66
C ILE A 54 3.83 -2.51 20.03
N ASP A 55 4.94 -1.86 20.38
CA ASP A 55 5.42 -0.67 19.67
C ASP A 55 6.01 -1.07 18.32
N PHE A 56 5.23 -0.90 17.26
CA PHE A 56 5.68 -1.12 15.87
C PHE A 56 6.55 0.04 15.39
N THR A 57 7.54 -0.25 14.54
CA THR A 57 8.25 0.80 13.77
C THR A 57 7.33 1.44 12.72
N GLU A 58 7.72 2.58 12.15
CA GLU A 58 6.94 3.21 11.07
C GLU A 58 6.72 2.27 9.88
N GLU A 59 7.77 1.58 9.44
CA GLU A 59 7.71 0.56 8.39
C GLU A 59 6.74 -0.56 8.73
N GLU A 60 6.77 -1.07 9.97
CA GLU A 60 5.87 -2.11 10.42
C GLU A 60 4.42 -1.63 10.44
N ARG A 61 4.17 -0.38 10.85
CA ARG A 61 2.82 0.22 10.81
C ARG A 61 2.34 0.36 9.36
N THR A 62 3.21 0.76 8.44
CA THR A 62 2.91 0.80 6.99
C THR A 62 2.50 -0.56 6.47
N LYS A 63 3.27 -1.62 6.74
CA LYS A 63 2.95 -3.00 6.33
C LYS A 63 1.59 -3.45 6.86
N VAL A 64 1.33 -3.21 8.15
CA VAL A 64 0.08 -3.61 8.81
C VAL A 64 -1.11 -2.86 8.21
N ASN A 65 -1.04 -1.53 8.12
CA ASN A 65 -2.13 -0.71 7.57
C ASN A 65 -2.41 -1.04 6.10
N LEU A 66 -1.37 -1.27 5.30
CA LEU A 66 -1.51 -1.69 3.90
C LEU A 66 -2.24 -3.03 3.79
N LEU A 67 -1.78 -4.06 4.53
CA LEU A 67 -2.41 -5.38 4.49
C LEU A 67 -3.85 -5.36 4.98
N LEU A 68 -4.13 -4.65 6.09
CA LEU A 68 -5.49 -4.53 6.62
C LEU A 68 -6.42 -3.81 5.64
N SER A 69 -5.91 -2.85 4.88
CA SER A 69 -6.68 -2.15 3.84
C SER A 69 -7.04 -3.08 2.68
N PHE A 70 -6.10 -3.88 2.19
CA PHE A 70 -6.41 -4.93 1.21
C PHE A 70 -7.44 -5.91 1.77
N TYR A 71 -7.27 -6.33 3.02
CA TYR A 71 -8.13 -7.31 3.67
C TYR A 71 -9.56 -6.80 3.87
N TYR A 72 -9.71 -5.54 4.27
CA TYR A 72 -11.00 -4.85 4.39
C TYR A 72 -11.76 -4.91 3.06
N PHE A 73 -11.17 -4.43 1.96
CA PHE A 73 -11.85 -4.41 0.66
C PHE A 73 -12.11 -5.81 0.09
N HIS A 74 -11.21 -6.78 0.35
CA HIS A 74 -11.46 -8.18 -0.01
C HIS A 74 -12.67 -8.74 0.72
N SER A 75 -12.77 -8.50 2.04
CA SER A 75 -13.88 -8.99 2.87
C SER A 75 -15.25 -8.39 2.50
N LYS A 76 -15.25 -7.21 1.87
CA LYS A 76 -16.45 -6.51 1.37
C LYS A 76 -16.81 -6.87 -0.07
N SER A 77 -15.99 -7.65 -0.76
CA SER A 77 -16.21 -8.04 -2.15
C SER A 77 -16.88 -9.40 -2.27
N ASP A 78 -17.55 -9.65 -3.39
CA ASP A 78 -18.11 -10.96 -3.75
C ASP A 78 -17.03 -11.94 -4.29
N SER A 79 -15.78 -11.77 -3.86
CA SER A 79 -14.67 -12.58 -4.35
C SER A 79 -14.56 -13.89 -3.57
N ASP A 80 -14.77 -15.01 -4.25
CA ASP A 80 -14.57 -16.36 -3.69
C ASP A 80 -13.08 -16.74 -3.56
N SER A 81 -12.17 -15.91 -4.07
CA SER A 81 -10.73 -16.19 -4.04
C SER A 81 -10.15 -16.05 -2.64
N ASN A 82 -9.10 -16.84 -2.37
CA ASN A 82 -8.30 -16.66 -1.17
C ASN A 82 -7.68 -15.25 -1.17
N PHE A 83 -7.79 -14.54 -0.05
CA PHE A 83 -7.27 -13.18 0.11
C PHE A 83 -5.81 -13.03 -0.33
N ILE A 84 -4.92 -13.92 0.11
CA ILE A 84 -3.49 -13.83 -0.17
C ILE A 84 -3.23 -14.00 -1.67
N GLU A 85 -3.85 -15.02 -2.29
CA GLU A 85 -3.75 -15.26 -3.72
C GLU A 85 -4.35 -14.13 -4.56
N SER A 86 -5.42 -13.50 -4.07
CA SER A 86 -6.08 -12.37 -4.72
C SER A 86 -5.15 -11.16 -4.78
N VAL A 87 -4.50 -10.80 -3.67
CA VAL A 87 -3.55 -9.68 -3.62
C VAL A 87 -2.29 -9.97 -4.46
N ILE A 88 -1.78 -11.20 -4.44
CA ILE A 88 -0.68 -11.62 -5.32
C ILE A 88 -1.08 -11.46 -6.80
N SER A 89 -2.29 -11.90 -7.15
CA SER A 89 -2.80 -11.80 -8.52
C SER A 89 -2.95 -10.35 -8.97
N PHE A 90 -3.43 -9.48 -8.08
CA PHE A 90 -3.46 -8.03 -8.30
C PHE A 90 -2.05 -7.47 -8.57
N TYR A 91 -1.08 -7.74 -7.69
CA TYR A 91 0.27 -7.23 -7.88
C TYR A 91 0.95 -7.77 -9.15
N LYS A 92 0.72 -9.04 -9.49
CA LYS A 92 1.14 -9.61 -10.78
C LYS A 92 0.50 -8.85 -11.94
N LYS A 93 -0.80 -8.56 -11.86
CA LYS A 93 -1.55 -7.89 -12.93
C LYS A 93 -1.04 -6.49 -13.22
N ILE A 94 -0.73 -5.71 -12.18
CA ILE A 94 -0.20 -4.35 -12.34
C ILE A 94 1.31 -4.38 -12.68
N GLY A 95 2.03 -5.41 -12.24
CA GLY A 95 3.46 -5.63 -12.53
C GLY A 95 3.78 -6.12 -13.94
N GLU A 96 2.81 -6.61 -14.73
CA GLU A 96 3.00 -7.11 -16.10
C GLU A 96 3.71 -6.14 -17.09
N ASN A 97 3.71 -4.82 -16.83
CA ASN A 97 4.46 -3.84 -17.64
C ASN A 97 5.82 -3.45 -17.02
N GLN A 98 6.01 -3.71 -15.73
CA GLN A 98 7.25 -3.50 -14.99
C GLN A 98 7.94 -4.85 -14.80
N GLN A 99 8.08 -5.65 -15.87
CA GLN A 99 8.51 -7.05 -15.86
C GLN A 99 9.54 -7.35 -14.74
N SER A 100 10.57 -6.52 -14.54
CA SER A 100 11.58 -6.73 -13.50
C SER A 100 11.16 -6.57 -12.01
N PHE A 101 10.07 -5.86 -11.66
CA PHE A 101 9.86 -5.41 -10.28
C PHE A 101 9.61 -6.57 -9.30
N PHE A 102 8.78 -7.55 -9.67
CA PHE A 102 8.50 -8.72 -8.83
C PHE A 102 9.00 -10.04 -9.43
N GLU A 103 9.62 -10.01 -10.61
CA GLU A 103 10.09 -11.22 -11.31
C GLU A 103 11.02 -12.09 -10.47
N GLU A 104 11.94 -11.47 -9.74
CA GLU A 104 12.86 -12.18 -8.82
C GLU A 104 12.15 -12.92 -7.68
N LEU A 105 10.90 -12.54 -7.35
CA LEU A 105 10.15 -13.14 -6.26
C LEU A 105 9.33 -14.35 -6.69
N PHE A 106 9.08 -14.54 -7.99
CA PHE A 106 8.18 -15.59 -8.49
C PHE A 106 8.69 -17.03 -8.29
N GLY A 107 9.93 -17.21 -7.84
CA GLY A 107 10.45 -18.51 -7.38
C GLY A 107 9.99 -18.92 -5.97
N GLU A 108 9.35 -18.02 -5.21
CA GLU A 108 8.83 -18.31 -3.87
C GLU A 108 7.61 -19.23 -3.95
N LYS A 109 7.65 -20.35 -3.21
CA LYS A 109 6.63 -21.41 -3.27
C LYS A 109 5.49 -21.20 -2.30
N SER A 110 5.70 -20.46 -1.21
CA SER A 110 4.63 -20.13 -0.25
C SER A 110 3.96 -18.82 -0.67
N PRO A 111 2.65 -18.81 -0.96
CA PRO A 111 1.91 -17.58 -1.26
C PRO A 111 2.04 -16.55 -0.15
N GLU A 112 2.02 -16.98 1.11
CA GLU A 112 2.17 -16.07 2.25
C GLU A 112 3.53 -15.38 2.24
N ARG A 113 4.62 -16.15 2.08
CA ARG A 113 5.97 -15.57 1.98
C ARG A 113 6.15 -14.71 0.74
N LEU A 114 5.52 -15.08 -0.37
CA LEU A 114 5.55 -14.28 -1.59
C LEU A 114 4.89 -12.92 -1.33
N LEU A 115 3.70 -12.90 -0.73
CA LEU A 115 3.02 -11.64 -0.40
C LEU A 115 3.82 -10.81 0.61
N GLU A 116 4.42 -11.43 1.62
CA GLU A 116 5.30 -10.73 2.58
C GLU A 116 6.46 -10.02 1.86
N LYS A 117 7.11 -10.71 0.91
CA LYS A 117 8.18 -10.13 0.09
C LYS A 117 7.68 -9.05 -0.86
N MET A 118 6.51 -9.23 -1.49
CA MET A 118 5.93 -8.24 -2.38
C MET A 118 5.58 -6.95 -1.63
N ILE A 119 4.96 -7.05 -0.45
CA ILE A 119 4.68 -5.89 0.41
C ILE A 119 5.97 -5.21 0.84
N HIS A 120 6.95 -5.99 1.31
CA HIS A 120 8.24 -5.42 1.73
C HIS A 120 8.93 -4.70 0.58
N LYS A 121 8.94 -5.26 -0.63
CA LYS A 121 9.52 -4.60 -1.80
C LYS A 121 8.71 -3.37 -2.24
N ARG A 122 7.38 -3.41 -2.15
CA ARG A 122 6.50 -2.29 -2.53
C ARG A 122 6.68 -1.06 -1.62
N ILE A 123 6.88 -1.26 -0.31
CA ILE A 123 7.12 -0.13 0.61
C ILE A 123 8.57 0.37 0.58
N HIS A 124 9.50 -0.41 0.00
CA HIS A 124 10.92 -0.05 -0.19
C HIS A 124 11.29 0.07 -1.68
N ILE A 125 10.42 0.62 -2.52
CA ILE A 125 10.78 0.84 -3.94
C ILE A 125 12.13 1.58 -4.01
N ASP A 126 13.12 0.91 -4.60
CA ASP A 126 14.55 1.17 -4.43
C ASP A 126 15.05 2.44 -5.14
N ASP A 127 15.53 3.39 -4.32
CA ASP A 127 16.70 4.30 -4.38
C ASP A 127 17.23 4.94 -5.68
N ASN A 128 16.83 4.56 -6.90
CA ASN A 128 17.55 4.96 -8.12
C ASN A 128 17.14 6.28 -8.79
N PHE A 129 16.24 7.09 -8.21
CA PHE A 129 15.89 8.37 -8.85
C PHE A 129 15.94 9.63 -7.97
N ILE A 130 15.62 9.61 -6.66
CA ILE A 130 15.49 10.84 -5.85
C ILE A 130 15.87 10.64 -4.38
N SER A 131 16.26 11.72 -3.70
CA SER A 131 16.73 11.76 -2.31
C SER A 131 15.87 10.94 -1.32
N LYS A 132 16.55 10.17 -0.46
CA LYS A 132 15.99 9.16 0.47
C LYS A 132 14.81 9.61 1.32
N SER A 133 14.74 10.88 1.71
CA SER A 133 13.67 11.43 2.55
C SER A 133 12.42 11.86 1.75
N PHE A 134 12.59 12.25 0.49
CA PHE A 134 11.49 12.63 -0.40
C PHE A 134 10.73 11.40 -0.91
N ASN A 135 11.47 10.38 -1.33
CA ASN A 135 10.92 9.13 -1.85
C ASN A 135 9.99 8.44 -0.85
N TYR A 136 10.34 8.44 0.44
CA TYR A 136 9.54 7.76 1.46
C TYR A 136 8.12 8.35 1.58
N PHE A 137 7.98 9.68 1.56
CA PHE A 137 6.66 10.33 1.65
C PHE A 137 5.82 10.09 0.39
N LEU A 138 6.41 10.25 -0.80
CA LEU A 138 5.68 10.06 -2.06
C LEU A 138 5.32 8.60 -2.29
N ILE A 139 6.25 7.66 -2.05
CA ILE A 139 6.00 6.22 -2.14
C ILE A 139 4.88 5.83 -1.17
N ASN A 140 4.93 6.31 0.08
CA ASN A 140 3.89 5.99 1.04
C ASN A 140 2.53 6.63 0.69
N ALA A 141 2.51 7.84 0.10
CA ALA A 141 1.28 8.44 -0.42
C ALA A 141 0.71 7.64 -1.60
N LEU A 142 1.58 7.03 -2.41
CA LEU A 142 1.18 6.14 -3.50
C LEU A 142 0.68 4.77 -3.01
N LEU A 143 1.01 4.32 -1.80
CA LEU A 143 0.49 3.03 -1.29
C LEU A 143 -1.04 2.98 -1.23
N PHE A 144 -1.73 4.12 -1.09
CA PHE A 144 -3.19 4.14 -1.15
C PHE A 144 -3.73 3.98 -2.59
N THR A 145 -2.95 4.30 -3.64
CA THR A 145 -3.36 4.03 -5.02
C THR A 145 -3.45 2.52 -5.27
N ASP A 146 -2.60 1.71 -4.63
CA ASP A 146 -2.70 0.24 -4.67
C ASP A 146 -4.02 -0.25 -4.08
N ILE A 147 -4.48 0.36 -2.99
CA ILE A 147 -5.76 0.03 -2.35
C ILE A 147 -6.94 0.36 -3.26
N LEU A 148 -6.91 1.53 -3.91
CA LEU A 148 -7.93 1.92 -4.89
C LEU A 148 -7.91 1.01 -6.13
N GLY A 149 -6.71 0.68 -6.61
CA GLY A 149 -6.48 -0.24 -7.71
C GLY A 149 -7.01 -1.63 -7.40
N TYR A 150 -6.78 -2.14 -6.18
CA TYR A 150 -7.28 -3.44 -5.74
C TYR A 150 -8.80 -3.48 -5.60
N LYS A 151 -9.40 -2.43 -5.03
CA LYS A 151 -10.86 -2.29 -5.01
C LYS A 151 -11.44 -2.37 -6.42
N LYS A 152 -10.79 -1.74 -7.40
CA LYS A 152 -11.20 -1.81 -8.81
C LYS A 152 -10.97 -3.21 -9.42
N PHE A 153 -9.86 -3.85 -9.08
CA PHE A 153 -9.54 -5.23 -9.49
C PHE A 153 -10.58 -6.25 -9.00
N LEU A 154 -11.03 -6.13 -7.75
CA LEU A 154 -12.07 -6.99 -7.19
C LEU A 154 -13.41 -6.87 -7.94
N ASN A 155 -13.70 -5.70 -8.50
CA ASN A 155 -14.90 -5.45 -9.31
C ASN A 155 -14.80 -5.98 -10.77
N ARG A 156 -13.74 -6.72 -11.10
CA ARG A 156 -13.49 -7.34 -12.43
C ARG A 156 -13.43 -6.34 -13.58
N ASP A 157 -13.06 -5.10 -13.31
CA ASP A 157 -12.83 -4.10 -14.35
C ASP A 157 -11.54 -4.44 -15.12
N SER A 158 -11.61 -4.46 -16.45
CA SER A 158 -10.53 -4.88 -17.32
C SER A 158 -9.37 -3.88 -17.40
N ASP A 159 -9.56 -2.62 -17.02
CA ASP A 159 -8.55 -1.55 -17.23
C ASP A 159 -7.97 -0.97 -15.93
N ILE A 160 -7.58 -1.86 -15.01
CA ILE A 160 -6.94 -1.51 -13.73
C ILE A 160 -5.61 -0.79 -13.95
N LYS A 161 -4.84 -1.18 -14.97
CA LYS A 161 -3.54 -0.56 -15.29
C LYS A 161 -3.71 0.91 -15.64
N LYS A 162 -4.59 1.25 -16.59
CA LYS A 162 -4.86 2.63 -16.94
C LYS A 162 -5.40 3.42 -15.76
N TYR A 163 -6.23 2.78 -14.93
CA TYR A 163 -6.76 3.42 -13.72
C TYR A 163 -5.65 3.83 -12.74
N ILE A 164 -4.74 2.92 -12.40
CA ILE A 164 -3.61 3.21 -11.51
C ILE A 164 -2.71 4.27 -12.13
N ASN A 165 -2.32 4.12 -13.40
CA ASN A 165 -1.49 5.12 -14.08
C ASN A 165 -2.14 6.51 -14.08
N THR A 166 -3.47 6.58 -14.26
CA THR A 166 -4.20 7.86 -14.22
C THR A 166 -4.15 8.47 -12.82
N LEU A 167 -4.28 7.66 -11.76
CA LEU A 167 -4.17 8.13 -10.38
C LEU A 167 -2.75 8.63 -10.08
N GLU A 168 -1.73 7.87 -10.46
CA GLU A 168 -0.32 8.23 -10.27
C GLU A 168 0.02 9.54 -11.00
N SER A 169 -0.30 9.65 -12.29
CA SER A 169 -0.06 10.88 -13.07
C SER A 169 -0.87 12.07 -12.54
N SER A 170 -2.08 11.86 -12.02
CA SER A 170 -2.86 12.94 -11.41
C SER A 170 -2.22 13.44 -10.11
N LEU A 171 -1.74 12.52 -9.28
CA LEU A 171 -1.06 12.85 -8.03
C LEU A 171 0.26 13.59 -8.30
N GLU A 172 1.04 13.08 -9.25
CA GLU A 172 2.26 13.73 -9.74
C GLU A 172 1.97 15.16 -10.25
N THR A 173 0.96 15.33 -11.10
CA THR A 173 0.55 16.65 -11.61
C THR A 173 0.20 17.61 -10.49
N VAL A 174 -0.56 17.15 -9.47
CA VAL A 174 -0.91 17.98 -8.31
C VAL A 174 0.33 18.38 -7.51
N VAL A 175 1.23 17.43 -7.25
CA VAL A 175 2.47 17.69 -6.52
C VAL A 175 3.34 18.71 -7.26
N VAL A 176 3.55 18.51 -8.56
CA VAL A 176 4.30 19.44 -9.41
C VAL A 176 3.66 20.82 -9.44
N SER A 177 2.34 20.89 -9.62
CA SER A 177 1.61 22.16 -9.66
C SER A 177 1.73 22.92 -8.33
N VAL A 178 1.60 22.24 -7.19
CA VAL A 178 1.73 22.86 -5.86
C VAL A 178 3.13 23.39 -5.66
N MET A 179 4.17 22.65 -6.05
CA MET A 179 5.55 23.15 -5.97
C MET A 179 5.80 24.37 -6.84
N ASP A 180 5.25 24.40 -8.05
CA ASP A 180 5.44 25.52 -8.95
C ASP A 180 4.84 26.83 -8.43
N THR A 181 3.82 26.73 -7.58
CA THR A 181 3.25 27.90 -6.89
C THR A 181 4.11 28.42 -5.72
N LYS A 182 5.11 27.66 -5.27
CA LYS A 182 5.96 28.05 -4.15
C LYS A 182 6.96 29.12 -4.60
N SER A 183 6.89 30.29 -3.98
CA SER A 183 7.73 31.45 -4.31
C SER A 183 9.19 31.29 -3.90
N ASP A 184 9.43 30.67 -2.74
CA ASP A 184 10.77 30.30 -2.28
C ASP A 184 10.93 28.78 -2.35
N LYS A 185 11.63 28.32 -3.38
CA LYS A 185 11.92 26.90 -3.60
C LYS A 185 13.20 26.53 -2.83
N SER A 186 13.09 25.50 -2.00
CA SER A 186 14.24 24.88 -1.35
C SER A 186 14.92 23.89 -2.30
N ASP A 187 16.16 23.49 -2.00
CA ASP A 187 16.85 22.41 -2.73
C ASP A 187 16.01 21.13 -2.81
N TYR A 188 15.12 20.90 -1.83
CA TYR A 188 14.17 19.80 -1.82
C TYR A 188 13.09 19.94 -2.90
N ASP A 189 12.51 21.13 -3.08
CA ASP A 189 11.48 21.39 -4.09
C ASP A 189 12.09 21.35 -5.52
N GLU A 190 13.32 21.83 -5.69
CA GLU A 190 14.01 21.78 -6.98
C GLU A 190 14.37 20.36 -7.43
N ASN A 191 14.72 19.48 -6.49
CA ASN A 191 14.94 18.07 -6.81
C ASN A 191 13.62 17.36 -7.17
N LEU A 192 12.50 17.77 -6.58
CA LEU A 192 11.19 17.19 -6.87
C LEU A 192 10.67 17.57 -8.28
N MET A 193 11.01 18.75 -8.81
CA MET A 193 10.62 19.16 -10.16
C MET A 193 11.47 18.53 -11.29
N LYS A 194 12.54 17.82 -10.98
CA LYS A 194 13.43 17.16 -11.96
C LYS A 194 13.01 15.72 -12.31
N LEU A 195 11.91 15.24 -11.72
CA LEU A 195 11.20 14.01 -12.13
C LEU A 195 10.70 14.12 -13.56
#